data_AF-A0A4R4NK12-F1
#
_entry.id   AF-A0A4R4NK12-F1
#
_cell.length_a   1.000
_cell.length_b   1.000
_cell.length_c   1.000
_cell.angle_alpha   90.00
_cell.angle_beta   90.00
_cell.angle_gamma   90.00
#
_symmetry.space_group_name_H-M   'P 1'
#
loop_
_entity.id
_entity.type
_entity.pdbx_description
1 polymer ?
#
loop_
_entity_poly.entity_id
_entity_poly.type
_entity_poly.pdbx_seq_one_letter_code
_entity_poly.pdbx_strand_id
1 'polypeptide(L)'
;MPRKLATRGVLALVLAMTPMAIHPPAEAKAGWRLLYQENFAKPLGDAPWAKETYAKPFDTIMDDAGQWYQNDYGPAWNTAFESFDTYRKEFKVGKDGWLTASLSARDWNKDGVIESPPSITRKVIKGGPVAELKVPDHTGGAIFRPTNALPDEYRVEYKLKTIDFGGKRNGTIEYDGRINGYSTEGCKTQHPWGEGSRSPGWNGDAASPYCDWQDVRAGRYGYNGFHFMTIVDFANPAPRNNHFWHYRRKVLMDSFSQHPDRVGTGTGGRVCDSNTGHYYNYRDSGFNTVNMWISGMPNWQPGQGGLAGNSQWFMTTCSGGVAERQLSSAAELQPELMPNEYYTFAIERDETGYTLEASGNFARVGKKTIRFHRPFVVDDVPIWHYNVKPEEYDGRFNGDLVQNDSNGSATWPDQWPAGSAYPDYFVIGDLYTNVYEGSASLTDIRLYVPK
;
A
#
# COMPACT_ATOMS: atom_id res chain seq x y z
N MET A 1 -87.07 16.69 9.23
CA MET A 1 -86.01 15.66 9.14
C MET A 1 -85.07 16.01 7.99
N PRO A 2 -83.85 16.51 8.25
CA PRO A 2 -82.78 16.51 7.25
C PRO A 2 -81.58 15.66 7.68
N ARG A 3 -80.96 15.05 6.66
CA ARG A 3 -79.87 14.08 6.72
C ARG A 3 -78.55 14.73 7.19
N LYS A 4 -77.81 14.02 8.07
CA LYS A 4 -76.43 14.34 8.45
C LYS A 4 -75.48 14.00 7.28
N LEU A 5 -74.71 14.97 6.82
CA LEU A 5 -73.50 14.75 6.00
C LEU A 5 -72.33 14.36 6.93
N ALA A 6 -71.67 13.26 6.61
CA ALA A 6 -70.44 12.83 7.25
C ALA A 6 -69.23 13.47 6.53
N THR A 7 -68.46 14.29 7.25
CA THR A 7 -67.22 14.88 6.77
C THR A 7 -66.08 13.90 7.01
N ARG A 8 -65.47 13.37 5.94
CA ARG A 8 -64.22 12.59 6.00
C ARG A 8 -63.06 13.55 6.26
N GLY A 9 -62.39 13.41 7.41
CA GLY A 9 -61.12 14.05 7.70
C GLY A 9 -59.98 13.35 6.97
N VAL A 10 -59.22 14.11 6.17
CA VAL A 10 -57.97 13.67 5.56
C VAL A 10 -56.87 13.85 6.60
N LEU A 11 -56.27 12.75 7.04
CA LEU A 11 -55.09 12.74 7.90
C LEU A 11 -53.87 13.05 7.03
N ALA A 12 -53.32 14.27 7.13
CA ALA A 12 -52.06 14.61 6.49
C ALA A 12 -50.90 13.97 7.26
N LEU A 13 -50.24 12.99 6.64
CA LEU A 13 -49.02 12.37 7.15
C LEU A 13 -47.86 13.36 6.95
N VAL A 14 -47.45 14.04 8.01
CA VAL A 14 -46.25 14.87 8.01
C VAL A 14 -45.04 13.94 8.06
N LEU A 15 -44.41 13.67 6.91
CA LEU A 15 -43.08 13.08 6.86
C LEU A 15 -42.10 14.09 7.45
N ALA A 16 -41.59 13.79 8.65
CA ALA A 16 -40.43 14.48 9.21
C ALA A 16 -39.21 14.11 8.36
N MET A 17 -38.85 14.97 7.40
CA MET A 17 -37.56 14.89 6.73
C MET A 17 -36.47 15.16 7.77
N THR A 18 -35.75 14.11 8.17
CA THR A 18 -34.51 14.24 8.91
C THR A 18 -33.51 14.96 8.01
N PRO A 19 -32.91 16.08 8.42
CA PRO A 19 -31.92 16.76 7.60
C PRO A 19 -30.74 15.81 7.40
N MET A 20 -30.47 15.46 6.15
CA MET A 20 -29.19 14.86 5.77
C MET A 20 -28.09 15.78 6.30
N ALA A 21 -27.20 15.25 7.14
CA ALA A 21 -26.02 15.94 7.61
C ALA A 21 -25.09 16.21 6.42
N ILE A 22 -25.31 17.32 5.72
CA ILE A 22 -24.36 17.91 4.77
C ILE A 22 -23.11 18.20 5.60
N HIS A 23 -22.05 17.42 5.37
CA HIS A 23 -20.77 17.67 6.00
C HIS A 23 -20.31 19.08 5.59
N PRO A 24 -19.86 19.92 6.55
CA PRO A 24 -19.33 21.23 6.20
C PRO A 24 -18.16 21.07 5.21
N PRO A 25 -17.94 22.04 4.30
CA PRO A 25 -16.77 22.03 3.44
C PRO A 25 -15.53 21.87 4.30
N ALA A 26 -14.64 20.96 3.90
CA ALA A 26 -13.36 20.77 4.58
C ALA A 26 -12.67 22.13 4.75
N GLU A 27 -12.44 22.54 5.99
CA GLU A 27 -11.66 23.74 6.31
C GLU A 27 -10.34 23.67 5.53
N ALA A 28 -10.07 24.72 4.73
CA ALA A 28 -8.80 24.83 4.02
C ALA A 28 -7.67 24.88 5.07
N LYS A 29 -6.83 23.84 5.12
CA LYS A 29 -5.59 23.88 5.92
C LYS A 29 -4.80 25.13 5.52
N ALA A 30 -4.19 25.81 6.49
CA ALA A 30 -3.37 26.99 6.22
C ALA A 30 -2.33 26.66 5.14
N GLY A 31 -2.19 27.52 4.12
CA GLY A 31 -1.29 27.30 2.97
C GLY A 31 -1.83 26.43 1.82
N TRP A 32 -2.87 25.62 2.03
CA TRP A 32 -3.35 24.65 1.03
C TRP A 32 -4.74 25.01 0.47
N ARG A 33 -4.94 24.77 -0.83
CA ARG A 33 -6.21 24.89 -1.56
C ARG A 33 -6.65 23.51 -2.05
N LEU A 34 -7.89 23.13 -1.75
CA LEU A 34 -8.47 21.86 -2.24
C LEU A 34 -8.60 21.90 -3.77
N LEU A 35 -8.01 20.91 -4.43
CA LEU A 35 -8.09 20.72 -5.89
C LEU A 35 -9.12 19.65 -6.25
N TYR A 36 -9.02 18.47 -5.62
CA TYR A 36 -9.97 17.37 -5.82
C TYR A 36 -10.38 16.72 -4.50
N GLN A 37 -11.58 16.17 -4.47
CA GLN A 37 -12.10 15.32 -3.39
C GLN A 37 -12.93 14.19 -3.98
N GLU A 38 -12.75 12.99 -3.44
CA GLU A 38 -13.62 11.84 -3.65
C GLU A 38 -14.10 11.29 -2.30
N ASN A 39 -15.41 11.35 -2.07
CA ASN A 39 -16.06 10.87 -0.84
C ASN A 39 -16.93 9.63 -1.08
N PHE A 40 -16.91 9.08 -2.29
CA PHE A 40 -17.66 7.89 -2.73
C PHE A 40 -19.17 8.03 -2.61
N ALA A 41 -19.70 9.25 -2.57
CA ALA A 41 -21.14 9.48 -2.56
C ALA A 41 -21.81 8.96 -3.84
N LYS A 42 -21.11 9.05 -4.98
CA LYS A 42 -21.55 8.52 -6.28
C LYS A 42 -21.14 7.05 -6.46
N PRO A 43 -21.90 6.25 -7.22
CA PRO A 43 -21.49 4.90 -7.62
C PRO A 43 -20.11 4.90 -8.30
N LEU A 44 -19.35 3.83 -8.06
CA LEU A 44 -18.11 3.58 -8.77
C LEU A 44 -18.40 3.07 -10.19
N GLY A 45 -17.49 3.35 -11.11
CA GLY A 45 -17.49 2.74 -12.43
C GLY A 45 -17.08 1.26 -12.38
N ASP A 46 -16.99 0.65 -13.55
CA ASP A 46 -16.44 -0.69 -13.76
C ASP A 46 -15.76 -0.75 -15.14
N ALA A 47 -14.97 -1.78 -15.37
CA ALA A 47 -14.34 -2.10 -16.64
C ALA A 47 -14.22 -3.62 -16.79
N PRO A 48 -14.14 -4.16 -18.01
CA PRO A 48 -13.83 -5.57 -18.19
C PRO A 48 -12.40 -5.88 -17.71
N TRP A 49 -12.18 -7.13 -17.28
CA TRP A 49 -10.84 -7.66 -17.08
C TRP A 49 -10.14 -7.82 -18.43
N ALA A 50 -8.88 -7.41 -18.51
CA ALA A 50 -8.02 -7.59 -19.67
C ALA A 50 -6.80 -8.42 -19.28
N LYS A 51 -6.45 -9.41 -20.10
CA LYS A 51 -5.25 -10.22 -19.89
C LYS A 51 -4.00 -9.34 -20.00
N GLU A 52 -3.12 -9.42 -19.02
CA GLU A 52 -1.80 -8.80 -19.02
C GLU A 52 -0.91 -9.53 -20.03
N THR A 53 -0.27 -8.77 -20.91
CA THR A 53 0.63 -9.32 -21.93
C THR A 53 2.09 -9.06 -21.60
N TYR A 54 2.36 -8.19 -20.61
CA TYR A 54 3.69 -7.73 -20.23
C TYR A 54 4.45 -7.05 -21.39
N ALA A 55 3.76 -6.67 -22.47
CA ALA A 55 4.36 -6.02 -23.63
C ALA A 55 4.84 -4.58 -23.35
N LYS A 56 4.41 -3.99 -22.23
CA LYS A 56 4.77 -2.64 -21.80
C LYS A 56 5.10 -2.67 -20.30
N PRO A 57 6.25 -3.23 -19.91
CA PRO A 57 6.63 -3.26 -18.52
C PRO A 57 7.00 -1.85 -18.02
N PHE A 58 6.88 -1.61 -16.72
CA PHE A 58 7.33 -0.39 -16.06
C PHE A 58 8.86 -0.29 -16.05
N ASP A 59 9.55 -1.42 -15.90
CA ASP A 59 10.98 -1.55 -16.12
C ASP A 59 11.32 -2.97 -16.61
N THR A 60 12.52 -3.15 -17.15
CA THR A 60 13.00 -4.46 -17.61
C THR A 60 13.75 -5.25 -16.53
N ILE A 61 13.81 -4.71 -15.31
CA ILE A 61 14.66 -5.22 -14.23
C ILE A 61 13.84 -6.11 -13.31
N MET A 62 12.84 -5.55 -12.63
CA MET A 62 12.08 -6.16 -11.53
C MET A 62 10.55 -6.10 -11.69
N ASP A 63 10.02 -5.51 -12.76
CA ASP A 63 8.60 -5.74 -13.11
C ASP A 63 8.32 -7.26 -13.23
N ASP A 64 7.05 -7.66 -13.31
CA ASP A 64 6.61 -9.06 -13.20
C ASP A 64 7.39 -10.02 -14.11
N ALA A 65 7.72 -9.58 -15.33
CA ALA A 65 8.50 -10.33 -16.33
C ALA A 65 10.01 -9.95 -16.37
N GLY A 66 10.52 -9.30 -15.33
CA GLY A 66 11.84 -8.67 -15.30
C GLY A 66 13.02 -9.66 -15.37
N GLN A 67 14.13 -9.21 -15.97
CA GLN A 67 15.33 -10.03 -16.16
C GLN A 67 15.97 -10.48 -14.83
N TRP A 68 15.74 -9.75 -13.73
CA TRP A 68 16.29 -10.07 -12.41
C TRP A 68 15.99 -11.51 -12.00
N TYR A 69 14.75 -11.95 -12.21
CA TYR A 69 14.29 -13.26 -11.78
C TYR A 69 14.84 -14.41 -12.63
N GLN A 70 15.03 -14.18 -13.93
CA GLN A 70 15.67 -15.15 -14.80
C GLN A 70 17.14 -15.37 -14.41
N ASN A 71 17.85 -14.30 -14.03
CA ASN A 71 19.23 -14.39 -13.57
C ASN A 71 19.34 -15.10 -12.21
N ASP A 72 18.39 -14.85 -11.30
CA ASP A 72 18.36 -15.45 -9.97
C ASP A 72 18.00 -16.95 -10.05
N TYR A 73 16.89 -17.28 -10.69
CA TYR A 73 16.25 -18.60 -10.65
C TYR A 73 16.49 -19.48 -11.88
N GLY A 74 16.96 -18.91 -12.99
CA GLY A 74 17.20 -19.64 -14.23
C GLY A 74 15.93 -20.06 -14.98
N PRO A 75 16.03 -21.02 -15.93
CA PRO A 75 14.91 -21.39 -16.80
C PRO A 75 13.67 -21.91 -16.08
N ALA A 76 13.81 -22.48 -14.88
CA ALA A 76 12.69 -22.97 -14.08
C ALA A 76 11.70 -21.84 -13.70
N TRP A 77 12.19 -20.62 -13.56
CA TRP A 77 11.32 -19.47 -13.28
C TRP A 77 10.40 -19.12 -14.44
N ASN A 78 10.84 -19.28 -15.70
CA ASN A 78 9.96 -19.06 -16.85
C ASN A 78 8.76 -20.02 -16.80
N THR A 79 9.00 -21.30 -16.48
CA THR A 79 7.93 -22.29 -16.31
C THR A 79 6.95 -21.89 -15.19
N ALA A 80 7.47 -21.43 -14.05
CA ALA A 80 6.65 -20.98 -12.92
C ALA A 80 5.86 -19.69 -13.25
N PHE A 81 6.49 -18.73 -13.92
CA PHE A 81 5.84 -17.49 -14.35
C PHE A 81 4.77 -17.73 -15.43
N GLU A 82 4.99 -18.68 -16.34
CA GLU A 82 4.03 -19.07 -17.38
C GLU A 82 2.91 -19.99 -16.88
N SER A 83 2.97 -20.44 -15.62
CA SER A 83 2.00 -21.39 -15.05
C SER A 83 0.62 -20.78 -14.77
N PHE A 84 0.49 -19.46 -14.82
CA PHE A 84 -0.74 -18.70 -14.59
C PHE A 84 -0.87 -17.59 -15.62
N ASP A 85 -2.06 -17.04 -15.78
CA ASP A 85 -2.30 -15.79 -16.48
C ASP A 85 -2.60 -14.69 -15.47
N THR A 86 -2.24 -13.43 -15.78
CA THR A 86 -2.61 -12.27 -14.97
C THR A 86 -3.61 -11.43 -15.73
N TYR A 87 -4.59 -10.90 -15.02
CA TYR A 87 -5.62 -10.01 -15.54
C TYR A 87 -5.60 -8.69 -14.79
N ARG A 88 -5.80 -7.60 -15.53
CA ARG A 88 -5.89 -6.24 -15.00
C ARG A 88 -7.27 -5.67 -15.26
N LYS A 89 -7.74 -4.83 -14.34
CA LYS A 89 -8.96 -4.05 -14.51
C LYS A 89 -8.71 -2.65 -13.98
N GLU A 90 -8.99 -1.63 -14.79
CA GLU A 90 -8.86 -0.24 -14.39
C GLU A 90 -10.11 0.57 -14.77
N PHE A 91 -10.55 1.45 -13.88
CA PHE A 91 -11.63 2.39 -14.17
C PHE A 91 -11.42 3.72 -13.44
N LYS A 92 -11.96 4.79 -14.05
CA LYS A 92 -11.84 6.15 -13.51
C LYS A 92 -12.84 6.39 -12.38
N VAL A 93 -12.39 7.14 -11.38
CA VAL A 93 -13.17 7.45 -10.19
C VAL A 93 -13.13 8.96 -9.91
N GLY A 94 -14.27 9.46 -9.44
CA GLY A 94 -14.46 10.84 -9.00
C GLY A 94 -14.58 11.88 -10.09
N LYS A 95 -14.65 13.13 -9.66
CA LYS A 95 -14.85 14.28 -10.55
C LYS A 95 -13.75 14.31 -11.61
N ASP A 96 -14.13 14.43 -12.88
CA ASP A 96 -13.22 14.47 -14.02
C ASP A 96 -12.33 13.21 -14.15
N GLY A 97 -12.66 12.12 -13.45
CA GLY A 97 -11.87 10.89 -13.45
C GLY A 97 -10.47 11.07 -12.86
N TRP A 98 -10.30 11.99 -11.90
CA TRP A 98 -9.00 12.34 -11.34
C TRP A 98 -8.30 11.17 -10.61
N LEU A 99 -9.07 10.17 -10.16
CA LEU A 99 -8.56 8.90 -9.63
C LEU A 99 -8.69 7.77 -10.65
N THR A 100 -7.81 6.79 -10.54
CA THR A 100 -7.97 5.47 -11.15
C THR A 100 -8.00 4.41 -10.05
N ALA A 101 -9.02 3.56 -10.08
CA ALA A 101 -9.03 2.29 -9.38
C ALA A 101 -8.32 1.26 -10.28
N SER A 102 -7.31 0.58 -9.75
CA SER A 102 -6.53 -0.42 -10.50
C SER A 102 -6.50 -1.74 -9.73
N LEU A 103 -6.83 -2.82 -10.42
CA LEU A 103 -7.03 -4.16 -9.87
C LEU A 103 -6.20 -5.17 -10.65
N SER A 104 -5.71 -6.18 -9.95
CA SER A 104 -5.00 -7.32 -10.51
C SER A 104 -5.54 -8.62 -9.98
N ALA A 105 -5.68 -9.63 -10.83
CA ALA A 105 -5.99 -10.98 -10.41
C ALA A 105 -5.16 -11.97 -11.22
N ARG A 106 -4.97 -13.18 -10.69
CA ARG A 106 -4.45 -14.29 -11.50
C ARG A 106 -5.61 -15.07 -12.14
N ASP A 107 -5.27 -15.96 -13.04
CA ASP A 107 -6.06 -17.09 -13.53
C ASP A 107 -5.09 -18.27 -13.42
N TRP A 108 -5.30 -19.13 -12.43
CA TRP A 108 -4.26 -20.01 -11.88
C TRP A 108 -4.19 -21.29 -12.70
N ASN A 109 -5.29 -21.66 -13.35
CA ASN A 109 -5.39 -22.83 -14.22
C ASN A 109 -5.38 -22.49 -15.73
N LYS A 110 -5.41 -21.20 -16.09
CA LYS A 110 -5.39 -20.66 -17.46
C LYS A 110 -6.60 -21.06 -18.30
N ASP A 111 -7.76 -21.22 -17.66
CA ASP A 111 -9.01 -21.55 -18.35
C ASP A 111 -9.78 -20.32 -18.86
N GLY A 112 -9.27 -19.11 -18.58
CA GLY A 112 -9.88 -17.83 -18.93
C GLY A 112 -10.82 -17.28 -17.87
N VAL A 113 -10.96 -17.92 -16.71
CA VAL A 113 -11.82 -17.53 -15.59
C VAL A 113 -10.98 -17.23 -14.35
N ILE A 114 -11.10 -15.99 -13.85
CA ILE A 114 -10.43 -15.58 -12.61
C ILE A 114 -11.12 -16.22 -11.40
N GLU A 115 -10.38 -16.98 -10.60
CA GLU A 115 -10.87 -17.77 -9.46
C GLU A 115 -11.21 -16.89 -8.24
N SER A 116 -10.37 -15.91 -7.93
CA SER A 116 -10.49 -15.05 -6.74
C SER A 116 -10.31 -13.57 -7.09
N PRO A 117 -11.25 -12.95 -7.85
CA PRO A 117 -11.09 -11.58 -8.31
C PRO A 117 -11.18 -10.59 -7.14
N PRO A 118 -10.21 -9.66 -6.98
CA PRO A 118 -10.39 -8.56 -6.06
C PRO A 118 -11.44 -7.58 -6.58
N SER A 119 -11.91 -6.72 -5.68
CA SER A 119 -12.93 -5.73 -6.01
C SER A 119 -12.71 -4.42 -5.28
N ILE A 120 -13.14 -3.34 -5.92
CA ILE A 120 -13.32 -2.03 -5.28
C ILE A 120 -14.79 -1.66 -5.50
N THR A 121 -15.57 -1.69 -4.42
CA THR A 121 -17.02 -1.47 -4.49
C THR A 121 -17.45 -0.35 -3.57
N ARG A 122 -18.52 0.36 -3.94
CA ARG A 122 -19.13 1.35 -3.06
C ARG A 122 -19.98 0.64 -2.01
N LYS A 123 -19.76 0.97 -0.74
CA LYS A 123 -20.64 0.57 0.37
C LYS A 123 -21.11 1.79 1.15
N VAL A 124 -22.20 1.62 1.90
CA VAL A 124 -22.62 2.57 2.93
C VAL A 124 -22.47 1.88 4.26
N ILE A 125 -21.60 2.42 5.10
CA ILE A 125 -21.38 1.92 6.47
C ILE A 125 -21.76 3.03 7.47
N LYS A 126 -21.64 2.75 8.76
CA LYS A 126 -21.83 3.77 9.79
C LYS A 126 -20.85 4.94 9.57
N GLY A 127 -21.39 6.12 9.35
CA GLY A 127 -20.63 7.33 9.04
C GLY A 127 -20.59 7.72 7.55
N GLY A 128 -21.24 6.97 6.66
CA GLY A 128 -21.47 7.38 5.28
C GLY A 128 -20.93 6.43 4.21
N PRO A 129 -20.89 6.89 2.95
CA PRO A 129 -20.37 6.11 1.84
C PRO A 129 -18.85 5.93 1.93
N VAL A 130 -18.39 4.74 1.51
CA VAL A 130 -16.98 4.34 1.45
C VAL A 130 -16.72 3.57 0.17
N ALA A 131 -15.46 3.56 -0.27
CA ALA A 131 -14.95 2.50 -1.14
C ALA A 131 -14.44 1.36 -0.25
N GLU A 132 -14.94 0.15 -0.48
CA GLU A 132 -14.40 -1.08 0.08
C GLU A 132 -13.48 -1.74 -0.95
N LEU A 133 -12.22 -1.93 -0.56
CA LEU A 133 -11.24 -2.74 -1.25
C LEU A 133 -11.30 -4.14 -0.64
N LYS A 134 -11.46 -5.16 -1.47
CA LYS A 134 -11.43 -6.57 -1.05
C LYS A 134 -10.48 -7.35 -1.94
N VAL A 135 -9.47 -7.94 -1.34
CA VAL A 135 -8.48 -8.81 -1.98
C VAL A 135 -8.62 -10.21 -1.35
N PRO A 136 -9.40 -11.12 -1.98
CA PRO A 136 -9.72 -12.41 -1.40
C PRO A 136 -8.58 -13.43 -1.45
N ASP A 137 -7.55 -13.18 -2.25
CA ASP A 137 -6.37 -14.02 -2.35
C ASP A 137 -5.09 -13.18 -2.48
N HIS A 138 -4.01 -13.64 -1.85
CA HIS A 138 -2.69 -13.00 -1.84
C HIS A 138 -2.03 -12.73 -3.19
N THR A 139 -2.56 -13.32 -4.26
CA THR A 139 -2.08 -13.08 -5.63
C THR A 139 -2.83 -11.96 -6.36
N GLY A 140 -3.86 -11.41 -5.73
CA GLY A 140 -4.60 -10.26 -6.21
C GLY A 140 -3.94 -8.93 -5.85
N GLY A 141 -4.57 -7.83 -6.24
CA GLY A 141 -4.21 -6.50 -5.79
C GLY A 141 -5.31 -5.49 -6.09
N ALA A 142 -5.45 -4.48 -5.25
CA ALA A 142 -6.46 -3.44 -5.36
C ALA A 142 -5.92 -2.11 -4.83
N ILE A 143 -5.84 -1.11 -5.71
CA ILE A 143 -5.32 0.22 -5.36
C ILE A 143 -6.19 1.36 -5.89
N PHE A 144 -6.09 2.49 -5.21
CA PHE A 144 -6.36 3.80 -5.78
C PHE A 144 -5.05 4.55 -6.06
N ARG A 145 -5.01 5.24 -7.19
CA ARG A 145 -3.94 6.14 -7.60
C ARG A 145 -4.52 7.38 -8.30
N PRO A 146 -3.75 8.48 -8.46
CA PRO A 146 -4.20 9.55 -9.34
C PRO A 146 -4.12 9.09 -10.81
N THR A 147 -5.00 9.64 -11.64
CA THR A 147 -5.00 9.40 -13.09
C THR A 147 -3.79 10.05 -13.77
N ASN A 148 -3.39 11.23 -13.31
CA ASN A 148 -2.24 11.98 -13.81
C ASN A 148 -1.19 12.11 -12.69
N ALA A 149 0.03 12.46 -13.06
CA ALA A 149 1.08 12.78 -12.10
C ALA A 149 0.62 13.91 -11.17
N LEU A 150 1.08 13.86 -9.92
CA LEU A 150 0.84 14.93 -8.97
C LEU A 150 1.60 16.21 -9.39
N PRO A 151 1.10 17.40 -9.01
CA PRO A 151 1.85 18.65 -9.16
C PRO A 151 3.17 18.62 -8.39
N ASP A 152 4.06 19.58 -8.64
CA ASP A 152 5.35 19.69 -7.93
C ASP A 152 5.19 19.82 -6.41
N GLU A 153 4.17 20.56 -5.98
CA GLU A 153 3.83 20.72 -4.57
C GLU A 153 2.40 20.29 -4.33
N TYR A 154 2.20 19.44 -3.34
CA TYR A 154 0.90 18.86 -3.07
C TYR A 154 0.74 18.40 -1.63
N ARG A 155 -0.53 18.22 -1.25
CA ARG A 155 -0.92 17.37 -0.12
C ARG A 155 -1.98 16.39 -0.58
N VAL A 156 -1.75 15.10 -0.33
CA VAL A 156 -2.78 14.07 -0.46
C VAL A 156 -3.18 13.63 0.94
N GLU A 157 -4.47 13.51 1.20
CA GLU A 157 -4.98 12.91 2.44
C GLU A 157 -6.19 12.02 2.19
N TYR A 158 -6.42 11.03 3.05
CA TYR A 158 -7.66 10.26 3.05
C TYR A 158 -7.99 9.72 4.44
N LYS A 159 -9.20 9.20 4.61
CA LYS A 159 -9.64 8.52 5.84
C LYS A 159 -9.79 7.02 5.64
N LEU A 160 -9.08 6.25 6.47
CA LEU A 160 -9.27 4.81 6.61
C LEU A 160 -10.39 4.52 7.62
N LYS A 161 -11.38 3.74 7.19
CA LYS A 161 -12.60 3.44 7.95
C LYS A 161 -12.65 2.03 8.51
N THR A 162 -12.10 1.04 7.81
CA THR A 162 -11.88 -0.32 8.32
C THR A 162 -10.60 -0.88 7.75
N ILE A 163 -9.99 -1.84 8.44
CA ILE A 163 -8.84 -2.60 7.94
C ILE A 163 -8.85 -4.03 8.47
N ASP A 164 -8.61 -4.96 7.57
CA ASP A 164 -8.41 -6.39 7.81
C ASP A 164 -7.37 -6.92 6.83
N PHE A 165 -6.14 -6.44 6.99
CA PHE A 165 -4.93 -6.88 6.29
C PHE A 165 -3.90 -7.35 7.32
N GLY A 166 -4.37 -8.21 8.22
CA GLY A 166 -3.62 -8.78 9.34
C GLY A 166 -3.62 -7.93 10.62
N GLY A 167 -2.72 -8.33 11.50
CA GLY A 167 -2.65 -7.90 12.89
C GLY A 167 -3.65 -8.63 13.78
N LYS A 168 -3.57 -8.42 15.10
CA LYS A 168 -4.49 -9.02 16.06
C LYS A 168 -5.87 -8.38 15.97
N ARG A 169 -6.91 -9.16 16.29
CA ARG A 169 -8.24 -8.69 16.64
C ARG A 169 -8.56 -9.17 18.04
N ASN A 170 -8.89 -8.27 18.95
CA ASN A 170 -9.15 -8.61 20.36
C ASN A 170 -8.03 -9.45 21.00
N GLY A 171 -6.77 -9.15 20.65
CA GLY A 171 -5.58 -9.82 21.20
C GLY A 171 -5.15 -11.12 20.52
N THR A 172 -5.91 -11.65 19.56
CA THR A 172 -5.57 -12.89 18.82
C THR A 172 -5.26 -12.61 17.35
N ILE A 173 -4.29 -13.32 16.78
CA ILE A 173 -4.03 -13.32 15.33
C ILE A 173 -4.97 -14.25 14.56
N GLU A 174 -5.64 -15.16 15.27
CA GLU A 174 -6.65 -16.06 14.72
C GLU A 174 -8.04 -15.50 15.03
N TYR A 175 -8.80 -15.16 13.99
CA TYR A 175 -10.14 -14.59 14.11
C TYR A 175 -10.93 -14.88 12.85
N ASP A 176 -12.24 -15.05 12.96
CA ASP A 176 -13.17 -15.23 11.82
C ASP A 176 -12.75 -16.33 10.82
N GLY A 177 -12.14 -17.41 11.31
CA GLY A 177 -11.61 -18.50 10.46
C GLY A 177 -10.38 -18.13 9.64
N ARG A 178 -9.69 -17.04 10.00
CA ARG A 178 -8.47 -16.52 9.37
C ARG A 178 -7.30 -16.55 10.33
N ILE A 179 -6.09 -16.50 9.79
CA ILE A 179 -4.84 -16.33 10.52
C ILE A 179 -4.09 -15.11 9.99
N ASN A 180 -3.85 -14.12 10.84
CA ASN A 180 -3.23 -12.85 10.49
C ASN A 180 -3.84 -12.22 9.23
N GLY A 181 -5.18 -12.26 9.14
CA GLY A 181 -5.95 -11.75 8.01
C GLY A 181 -6.05 -12.68 6.80
N TYR A 182 -5.27 -13.76 6.71
CA TYR A 182 -5.34 -14.71 5.60
C TYR A 182 -6.41 -15.78 5.80
N SER A 183 -7.04 -16.19 4.71
CA SER A 183 -7.76 -17.47 4.64
C SER A 183 -6.84 -18.65 4.97
N THR A 184 -7.40 -19.65 5.66
CA THR A 184 -6.74 -20.92 5.95
C THR A 184 -6.77 -21.90 4.77
N GLU A 185 -7.49 -21.57 3.70
CA GLU A 185 -7.64 -22.43 2.53
C GLU A 185 -6.46 -22.31 1.56
N GLY A 186 -6.07 -23.45 0.96
CA GLY A 186 -5.02 -23.51 -0.06
C GLY A 186 -3.62 -23.13 0.43
N CYS A 187 -2.70 -23.03 -0.52
CA CYS A 187 -1.33 -22.56 -0.30
C CYS A 187 -1.24 -21.07 -0.61
N LYS A 188 -0.58 -20.32 0.28
CA LYS A 188 -0.34 -18.88 0.14
C LYS A 188 1.17 -18.66 0.11
N THR A 189 1.74 -18.34 -1.04
CA THR A 189 3.19 -18.29 -1.21
C THR A 189 3.63 -17.07 -2.02
N GLN A 190 4.93 -16.74 -1.95
CA GLN A 190 5.48 -15.65 -2.76
C GLN A 190 5.65 -15.98 -4.25
N HIS A 191 5.19 -17.16 -4.72
CA HIS A 191 5.37 -17.63 -6.09
C HIS A 191 4.92 -16.61 -7.16
N PRO A 192 5.68 -16.40 -8.25
CA PRO A 192 7.02 -16.92 -8.54
C PRO A 192 8.14 -15.92 -8.15
N TRP A 193 7.84 -14.93 -7.32
CA TRP A 193 8.77 -13.87 -6.92
C TRP A 193 9.08 -13.99 -5.42
N GLY A 194 9.83 -15.05 -5.06
CA GLY A 194 10.31 -15.25 -3.69
C GLY A 194 11.43 -14.28 -3.30
N GLU A 195 11.78 -14.20 -2.02
CA GLU A 195 12.78 -13.24 -1.48
C GLU A 195 14.23 -13.45 -1.99
N GLY A 196 14.44 -14.36 -2.95
CA GLY A 196 15.71 -14.64 -3.65
C GLY A 196 16.14 -16.10 -3.52
N SER A 197 16.86 -16.64 -4.51
CA SER A 197 17.26 -18.07 -4.56
C SER A 197 18.14 -18.55 -3.40
N ARG A 198 18.77 -17.63 -2.66
CA ARG A 198 19.59 -17.96 -1.49
C ARG A 198 18.96 -17.55 -0.17
N SER A 199 17.68 -17.23 -0.18
CA SER A 199 16.95 -16.80 1.02
C SER A 199 16.89 -17.92 2.06
N PRO A 200 17.33 -17.69 3.30
CA PRO A 200 17.42 -18.75 4.28
C PRO A 200 16.05 -19.37 4.62
N GLY A 201 15.96 -20.70 4.65
CA GLY A 201 14.70 -21.40 4.95
C GLY A 201 13.80 -21.62 3.73
N TRP A 202 14.29 -21.32 2.53
CA TRP A 202 13.74 -21.81 1.27
C TRP A 202 14.87 -22.46 0.45
N ASN A 203 14.53 -23.46 -0.38
CA ASN A 203 15.51 -24.21 -1.16
C ASN A 203 16.05 -23.44 -2.38
N GLY A 204 15.41 -22.32 -2.74
CA GLY A 204 15.78 -21.51 -3.90
C GLY A 204 15.41 -22.10 -5.25
N ASP A 205 14.70 -23.23 -5.26
CA ASP A 205 14.38 -23.96 -6.47
C ASP A 205 13.04 -23.51 -7.03
N ALA A 206 13.08 -22.74 -8.12
CA ALA A 206 11.87 -22.27 -8.80
C ALA A 206 11.10 -23.39 -9.53
N ALA A 207 11.65 -24.60 -9.64
CA ALA A 207 10.91 -25.78 -10.11
C ALA A 207 10.08 -26.44 -9.00
N SER A 208 10.21 -25.97 -7.75
CA SER A 208 9.44 -26.51 -6.63
C SER A 208 7.93 -26.37 -6.88
N PRO A 209 7.12 -27.37 -6.48
CA PRO A 209 5.67 -27.25 -6.46
C PRO A 209 5.22 -25.95 -5.77
N TYR A 210 4.15 -25.34 -6.26
CA TYR A 210 3.63 -24.05 -5.77
C TYR A 210 3.54 -23.94 -4.24
N CYS A 211 3.14 -25.02 -3.56
CA CYS A 211 2.99 -25.07 -2.10
C CYS A 211 4.31 -25.16 -1.32
N ASP A 212 5.42 -25.45 -1.98
CA ASP A 212 6.75 -25.55 -1.37
C ASP A 212 7.53 -24.22 -1.49
N TRP A 213 6.94 -23.21 -2.15
CA TRP A 213 7.44 -21.84 -2.12
C TRP A 213 7.21 -21.21 -0.73
N GLN A 214 7.92 -20.11 -0.46
CA GLN A 214 7.88 -19.39 0.82
C GLN A 214 6.44 -19.02 1.23
N ASP A 215 5.94 -19.61 2.33
CA ASP A 215 4.59 -19.34 2.85
C ASP A 215 4.50 -17.93 3.46
N VAL A 216 3.52 -17.14 3.01
CA VAL A 216 3.30 -15.75 3.48
C VAL A 216 2.41 -15.64 4.72
N ARG A 217 1.80 -16.74 5.17
CA ARG A 217 0.96 -16.79 6.38
C ARG A 217 1.76 -17.03 7.64
N ALA A 218 2.85 -17.80 7.56
CA ALA A 218 3.56 -18.34 8.71
C ALA A 218 5.07 -18.47 8.47
N GLY A 219 5.81 -18.91 9.49
CA GLY A 219 7.26 -19.07 9.41
C GLY A 219 8.02 -17.77 9.14
N ARG A 220 9.24 -17.89 8.58
CA ARG A 220 10.16 -16.76 8.37
C ARG A 220 9.62 -15.70 7.41
N TYR A 221 8.72 -16.07 6.52
CA TYR A 221 8.14 -15.20 5.49
C TYR A 221 6.71 -14.77 5.82
N GLY A 222 6.20 -15.17 6.99
CA GLY A 222 4.85 -14.88 7.44
C GLY A 222 4.65 -13.41 7.78
N TYR A 223 3.91 -12.68 6.94
CA TYR A 223 3.40 -11.35 7.23
C TYR A 223 2.23 -11.00 6.31
N ASN A 224 1.39 -10.08 6.75
CA ASN A 224 0.37 -9.42 5.94
C ASN A 224 0.61 -7.90 6.01
N GLY A 225 -0.17 -7.09 5.29
CA GLY A 225 0.06 -5.65 5.29
C GLY A 225 -0.85 -4.86 4.36
N PHE A 226 -0.70 -3.54 4.44
CA PHE A 226 -1.48 -2.60 3.67
C PHE A 226 -0.70 -1.31 3.49
N HIS A 227 -0.64 -0.78 2.28
CA HIS A 227 -0.02 0.52 2.02
C HIS A 227 -1.07 1.59 2.29
N PHE A 228 -0.97 2.22 3.47
CA PHE A 228 -1.82 3.35 3.82
C PHE A 228 -1.64 4.46 2.78
N MET A 229 -0.40 4.84 2.50
CA MET A 229 -0.09 5.71 1.36
C MET A 229 1.38 5.58 1.00
N THR A 230 1.69 5.45 -0.28
CA THR A 230 3.06 5.52 -0.80
C THR A 230 3.15 6.52 -1.92
N ILE A 231 4.30 7.18 -2.07
CA ILE A 231 4.66 7.91 -3.30
C ILE A 231 5.66 7.07 -4.08
N VAL A 232 5.44 6.96 -5.39
CA VAL A 232 6.31 6.22 -6.30
C VAL A 232 6.90 7.10 -7.40
N ASP A 233 7.90 6.58 -8.09
CA ASP A 233 8.76 7.28 -9.05
C ASP A 233 8.44 6.99 -10.53
N PHE A 234 7.27 6.40 -10.80
CA PHE A 234 6.88 5.93 -12.14
C PHE A 234 5.42 6.23 -12.44
N ALA A 235 5.10 6.36 -13.73
CA ALA A 235 3.78 6.73 -14.17
C ALA A 235 2.81 5.54 -14.17
N ASN A 236 1.54 5.84 -13.86
CA ASN A 236 0.41 4.89 -13.92
C ASN A 236 0.60 3.61 -13.08
N PRO A 237 0.86 3.71 -11.77
CA PRO A 237 1.01 2.53 -10.93
C PRO A 237 -0.17 1.56 -11.03
N ALA A 238 0.14 0.28 -11.09
CA ALA A 238 -0.81 -0.83 -11.06
C ALA A 238 -0.22 -1.92 -10.15
N PRO A 239 -1.02 -2.79 -9.51
CA PRO A 239 -0.48 -3.85 -8.66
C PRO A 239 0.58 -4.67 -9.39
N ARG A 240 1.65 -5.09 -8.70
CA ARG A 240 2.81 -5.81 -9.24
C ARG A 240 3.41 -6.70 -8.16
N ASN A 241 4.35 -7.55 -8.53
CA ASN A 241 5.16 -8.29 -7.58
C ASN A 241 5.77 -7.38 -6.51
N ASN A 242 5.99 -7.94 -5.32
CA ASN A 242 6.51 -7.21 -4.17
C ASN A 242 7.85 -6.49 -4.41
N HIS A 243 8.81 -7.10 -5.12
CA HIS A 243 10.16 -6.52 -5.24
C HIS A 243 10.21 -5.28 -6.12
N PHE A 244 9.42 -5.24 -7.19
CA PHE A 244 9.26 -4.05 -8.03
C PHE A 244 9.00 -2.81 -7.16
N TRP A 245 8.02 -2.87 -6.26
CA TRP A 245 7.72 -1.76 -5.37
C TRP A 245 8.81 -1.46 -4.35
N HIS A 246 9.60 -2.45 -3.93
CA HIS A 246 10.74 -2.22 -3.04
C HIS A 246 11.84 -1.36 -3.69
N TYR A 247 11.81 -1.23 -5.01
CA TYR A 247 12.75 -0.41 -5.78
C TYR A 247 12.17 0.91 -6.32
N ARG A 248 10.84 1.03 -6.39
CA ARG A 248 10.15 2.15 -7.06
C ARG A 248 9.42 3.11 -6.12
N ARG A 249 9.50 2.90 -4.81
CA ARG A 249 8.89 3.77 -3.79
C ARG A 249 9.87 4.85 -3.35
N LYS A 250 9.37 6.09 -3.19
CA LYS A 250 10.11 7.21 -2.61
C LYS A 250 9.89 7.30 -1.10
N VAL A 251 8.62 7.33 -0.68
CA VAL A 251 8.20 7.40 0.73
C VAL A 251 6.98 6.52 0.97
N LEU A 252 6.83 6.01 2.20
CA LEU A 252 5.78 5.07 2.56
C LEU A 252 5.22 5.26 3.97
N MET A 253 3.90 5.10 4.07
CA MET A 253 3.21 4.67 5.28
C MET A 253 2.51 3.34 5.03
N ASP A 254 2.86 2.30 5.80
CA ASP A 254 2.31 0.96 5.66
C ASP A 254 2.09 0.26 7.00
N SER A 255 1.29 -0.81 6.97
CA SER A 255 1.33 -1.85 7.98
C SER A 255 2.19 -3.01 7.51
N PHE A 256 3.10 -3.44 8.37
CA PHE A 256 3.86 -4.67 8.22
C PHE A 256 3.44 -5.61 9.34
N SER A 257 2.31 -6.30 9.17
CA SER A 257 1.67 -7.16 10.17
C SER A 257 2.37 -8.52 10.23
N GLN A 258 3.48 -8.61 10.97
CA GLN A 258 4.29 -9.83 11.02
C GLN A 258 3.53 -10.99 11.68
N HIS A 259 3.72 -12.20 11.18
CA HIS A 259 3.30 -13.38 11.91
C HIS A 259 4.21 -13.60 13.13
N PRO A 260 3.71 -14.07 14.29
CA PRO A 260 4.54 -14.40 15.44
C PRO A 260 5.71 -15.34 15.13
N ASP A 261 5.53 -16.31 14.23
CA ASP A 261 6.62 -17.21 13.80
C ASP A 261 7.78 -16.48 13.12
N ARG A 262 7.50 -15.42 12.35
CA ARG A 262 8.52 -14.59 11.71
C ARG A 262 9.35 -13.85 12.76
N VAL A 263 8.69 -13.41 13.83
CA VAL A 263 9.35 -12.71 14.93
C VAL A 263 10.16 -13.68 15.80
N GLY A 264 9.65 -14.90 16.00
CA GLY A 264 10.29 -15.95 16.80
C GLY A 264 10.60 -15.47 18.21
N THR A 265 11.84 -15.69 18.67
CA THR A 265 12.33 -15.21 19.97
C THR A 265 12.87 -13.78 19.93
N GLY A 266 12.95 -13.16 18.75
CA GLY A 266 13.42 -11.80 18.54
C GLY A 266 12.41 -10.73 18.99
N THR A 267 12.74 -9.46 18.76
CA THR A 267 11.83 -8.34 19.07
C THR A 267 10.79 -8.10 17.97
N GLY A 268 11.10 -8.52 16.73
CA GLY A 268 10.34 -8.19 15.53
C GLY A 268 10.52 -6.74 15.10
N GLY A 269 11.50 -6.03 15.67
CA GLY A 269 11.63 -4.57 15.60
C GLY A 269 11.05 -3.89 16.84
N ARG A 270 10.71 -2.61 16.71
CA ARG A 270 10.24 -1.79 17.84
C ARG A 270 9.09 -0.88 17.45
N VAL A 271 8.28 -0.49 18.42
CA VAL A 271 7.17 0.44 18.24
C VAL A 271 7.33 1.59 19.23
N CYS A 272 7.14 2.82 18.77
CA CYS A 272 7.29 4.01 19.59
C CYS A 272 6.02 4.29 20.41
N ASP A 273 6.17 4.39 21.73
CA ASP A 273 5.20 5.08 22.57
C ASP A 273 5.55 6.57 22.62
N SER A 274 4.88 7.35 21.79
CA SER A 274 5.11 8.79 21.67
C SER A 274 4.69 9.61 22.89
N ASN A 275 4.02 9.03 23.90
CA ASN A 275 3.70 9.73 25.15
C ASN A 275 4.83 9.60 26.16
N THR A 276 5.58 8.50 26.12
CA THR A 276 6.73 8.27 27.02
C THR A 276 8.08 8.53 26.35
N GLY A 277 8.12 8.57 25.01
CA GLY A 277 9.37 8.69 24.25
C GLY A 277 10.19 7.40 24.23
N HIS A 278 9.59 6.28 24.64
CA HIS A 278 10.27 4.99 24.72
C HIS A 278 9.74 3.99 23.71
N TYR A 279 10.62 3.08 23.29
CA TYR A 279 10.28 1.97 22.44
C TYR A 279 9.85 0.76 23.26
N TYR A 280 8.86 0.01 22.77
CA TYR A 280 8.57 -1.35 23.19
C TYR A 280 8.75 -2.32 22.03
N ASN A 281 8.88 -3.62 22.31
CA ASN A 281 9.12 -4.59 21.25
C ASN A 281 7.90 -4.75 20.36
N TYR A 282 8.14 -4.91 19.07
CA TYR A 282 7.08 -5.16 18.10
C TYR A 282 6.26 -6.42 18.45
N ARG A 283 6.88 -7.50 18.95
CA ARG A 283 6.18 -8.72 19.39
C ARG A 283 5.13 -8.50 20.49
N ASP A 284 5.31 -7.45 21.28
CA ASP A 284 4.44 -7.09 22.41
C ASP A 284 3.27 -6.20 21.94
N SER A 285 3.19 -5.92 20.64
CA SER A 285 2.13 -5.12 20.01
C SER A 285 0.90 -5.97 19.61
N GLY A 286 -0.11 -5.26 19.13
CA GLY A 286 -1.25 -5.75 18.38
C GLY A 286 -0.92 -6.15 16.94
N PHE A 287 0.32 -6.00 16.46
CA PHE A 287 0.73 -6.26 15.07
C PHE A 287 0.05 -5.36 14.00
N ASN A 288 -0.84 -4.44 14.42
CA ASN A 288 -1.49 -3.45 13.58
C ASN A 288 -0.67 -2.15 13.50
N THR A 289 0.64 -2.26 13.26
CA THR A 289 1.55 -1.11 13.35
C THR A 289 1.43 -0.17 12.16
N VAL A 290 1.76 1.11 12.38
CA VAL A 290 1.97 2.11 11.33
C VAL A 290 3.46 2.39 11.24
N ASN A 291 4.07 2.00 10.14
CA ASN A 291 5.41 2.42 9.79
C ASN A 291 5.31 3.73 8.99
N MET A 292 6.28 4.62 9.19
CA MET A 292 6.42 5.87 8.42
C MET A 292 7.89 5.98 8.04
N TRP A 293 8.21 5.89 6.76
CA TRP A 293 9.59 5.76 6.32
C TRP A 293 9.85 6.28 4.92
N ILE A 294 11.12 6.51 4.61
CA ILE A 294 11.61 6.92 3.29
C ILE A 294 12.52 5.85 2.70
N SER A 295 12.51 5.73 1.38
CA SER A 295 13.47 4.92 0.64
C SER A 295 14.78 5.69 0.50
N GLY A 296 15.86 5.14 1.00
CA GLY A 296 17.21 5.61 0.71
C GLY A 296 17.76 4.99 -0.57
N MET A 297 19.08 5.06 -0.73
CA MET A 297 19.77 4.45 -1.88
C MET A 297 19.55 2.93 -1.94
N PRO A 298 19.50 2.34 -3.15
CA PRO A 298 19.53 0.90 -3.31
C PRO A 298 20.90 0.33 -2.97
N ASN A 299 20.94 -0.97 -2.68
CA ASN A 299 22.20 -1.68 -2.78
C ASN A 299 22.53 -1.87 -4.27
N TRP A 300 23.56 -1.19 -4.77
CA TRP A 300 23.96 -1.26 -6.18
C TRP A 300 24.51 -2.63 -6.59
N GLN A 301 25.01 -3.41 -5.64
CA GLN A 301 25.61 -4.72 -5.90
C GLN A 301 25.14 -5.70 -4.83
N PRO A 302 23.84 -6.08 -4.82
CA PRO A 302 23.39 -7.14 -3.93
C PRO A 302 24.18 -8.41 -4.19
N GLY A 303 24.45 -9.14 -3.11
CA GLY A 303 25.06 -10.47 -3.22
C GLY A 303 24.13 -11.43 -3.95
N GLN A 304 24.67 -12.57 -4.37
CA GLN A 304 23.92 -13.64 -5.02
C GLN A 304 22.64 -14.02 -4.26
N GLY A 305 21.52 -14.10 -4.97
CA GLY A 305 20.18 -14.32 -4.42
C GLY A 305 19.65 -13.15 -3.60
N GLY A 306 20.30 -11.99 -3.66
CA GLY A 306 19.82 -10.75 -3.08
C GLY A 306 18.85 -10.05 -4.02
N LEU A 307 17.92 -9.29 -3.45
CA LEU A 307 16.97 -8.49 -4.21
C LEU A 307 17.52 -7.09 -4.43
N ALA A 308 17.26 -6.52 -5.60
CA ALA A 308 17.38 -5.08 -5.75
C ALA A 308 16.25 -4.39 -4.98
N GLY A 309 16.59 -3.34 -4.24
CA GLY A 309 15.65 -2.66 -3.38
C GLY A 309 16.32 -1.52 -2.64
N ASN A 310 15.53 -0.53 -2.28
CA ASN A 310 15.99 0.61 -1.53
C ASN A 310 16.17 0.27 -0.05
N SER A 311 17.16 0.90 0.59
CA SER A 311 17.24 0.90 2.04
C SER A 311 16.01 1.58 2.65
N GLN A 312 15.49 1.02 3.73
CA GLN A 312 14.30 1.56 4.42
C GLN A 312 14.74 2.36 5.65
N TRP A 313 14.24 3.59 5.78
CA TRP A 313 14.61 4.49 6.86
C TRP A 313 13.36 5.01 7.60
N PHE A 314 13.13 4.46 8.78
CA PHE A 314 11.96 4.68 9.62
C PHE A 314 12.07 5.96 10.44
N MET A 315 10.96 6.66 10.62
CA MET A 315 10.87 7.87 11.42
C MET A 315 9.82 7.68 12.52
N THR A 316 10.18 8.00 13.76
CA THR A 316 9.25 7.97 14.89
C THR A 316 9.45 9.17 15.81
N THR A 317 8.52 9.40 16.73
CA THR A 317 8.70 10.45 17.76
C THR A 317 9.87 10.09 18.69
N CYS A 318 10.12 8.81 18.92
CA CYS A 318 11.15 8.30 19.82
C CYS A 318 12.57 8.48 19.25
N SER A 319 12.71 8.63 17.92
CA SER A 319 13.95 9.05 17.27
C SER A 319 14.04 10.57 17.06
N GLY A 320 13.09 11.34 17.60
CA GLY A 320 12.99 12.79 17.34
C GLY A 320 12.65 13.12 15.88
N GLY A 321 12.07 12.17 15.13
CA GLY A 321 11.80 12.30 13.69
C GLY A 321 13.01 12.03 12.80
N VAL A 322 14.17 11.66 13.36
CA VAL A 322 15.34 11.27 12.58
C VAL A 322 15.06 9.92 11.91
N ALA A 323 15.38 9.84 10.62
CA ALA A 323 15.24 8.64 9.83
C ALA A 323 16.35 7.63 10.19
N GLU A 324 15.98 6.37 10.44
CA GLU A 324 16.89 5.33 10.90
C GLU A 324 16.62 3.97 10.24
N ARG A 325 17.67 3.16 10.04
CA ARG A 325 17.56 1.87 9.33
C ARG A 325 16.99 0.73 10.18
N GLN A 326 16.71 0.98 11.45
CA GLN A 326 16.10 0.01 12.35
C GLN A 326 14.59 0.00 12.13
N LEU A 327 13.99 -1.18 11.92
CA LEU A 327 12.53 -1.34 11.82
C LEU A 327 11.85 -0.77 13.08
N SER A 328 11.22 0.39 12.91
CA SER A 328 10.66 1.19 13.99
C SER A 328 9.30 1.74 13.57
N SER A 329 8.23 1.23 14.16
CA SER A 329 6.88 1.70 13.88
C SER A 329 6.56 2.97 14.68
N ALA A 330 5.95 3.95 14.02
CA ALA A 330 5.60 5.24 14.60
C ALA A 330 4.41 5.15 15.56
N ALA A 331 3.50 4.21 15.31
CA ALA A 331 2.33 3.95 16.16
C ALA A 331 1.71 2.58 15.85
N GLU A 332 0.58 2.32 16.50
CA GLU A 332 -0.21 1.10 16.37
C GLU A 332 -1.69 1.46 16.28
N LEU A 333 -2.38 0.95 15.25
CA LEU A 333 -3.81 1.12 15.07
C LEU A 333 -4.59 0.24 16.05
N GLN A 334 -5.86 0.60 16.27
CA GLN A 334 -6.86 -0.16 16.99
C GLN A 334 -8.04 -0.47 16.05
N PRO A 335 -7.99 -1.56 15.27
CA PRO A 335 -9.09 -1.96 14.40
C PRO A 335 -10.42 -2.15 15.14
N GLU A 336 -10.41 -2.45 16.44
CA GLU A 336 -11.60 -2.60 17.29
C GLU A 336 -12.43 -1.32 17.42
N LEU A 337 -11.82 -0.14 17.18
CA LEU A 337 -12.52 1.14 17.17
C LEU A 337 -13.20 1.43 15.83
N MET A 338 -12.83 0.70 14.78
CA MET A 338 -13.38 0.87 13.44
C MET A 338 -14.72 0.12 13.29
N PRO A 339 -15.70 0.65 12.54
CA PRO A 339 -15.68 1.88 11.75
C PRO A 339 -16.13 3.14 12.51
N ASN A 340 -16.29 3.07 13.84
CA ASN A 340 -16.79 4.20 14.63
C ASN A 340 -15.77 5.33 14.71
N GLU A 341 -14.48 4.99 14.73
CA GLU A 341 -13.37 5.89 14.56
C GLU A 341 -12.67 5.66 13.21
N TYR A 342 -11.94 6.66 12.74
CA TYR A 342 -11.17 6.60 11.50
C TYR A 342 -9.76 7.12 11.74
N TYR A 343 -8.85 6.70 10.89
CA TYR A 343 -7.49 7.20 10.84
C TYR A 343 -7.34 8.03 9.58
N THR A 344 -6.64 9.15 9.68
CA THR A 344 -6.31 10.00 8.54
C THR A 344 -4.84 9.84 8.22
N PHE A 345 -4.53 9.55 6.97
CA PHE A 345 -3.16 9.48 6.47
C PHE A 345 -2.97 10.55 5.42
N ALA A 346 -1.81 11.20 5.45
CA ALA A 346 -1.47 12.20 4.47
C ALA A 346 0.03 12.24 4.15
N ILE A 347 0.33 12.60 2.90
CA ILE A 347 1.68 12.90 2.44
C ILE A 347 1.66 14.29 1.78
N GLU A 348 2.64 15.10 2.13
CA GLU A 348 2.91 16.38 1.50
C GLU A 348 4.26 16.34 0.79
N ARG A 349 4.34 17.02 -0.35
CA ARG A 349 5.59 17.43 -0.99
C ARG A 349 5.60 18.94 -1.07
N ASP A 350 6.68 19.55 -0.59
CA ASP A 350 7.00 20.96 -0.78
C ASP A 350 8.35 21.08 -1.52
N GLU A 351 8.85 22.31 -1.70
CA GLU A 351 10.15 22.57 -2.35
C GLU A 351 11.35 21.93 -1.64
N THR A 352 11.20 21.49 -0.39
CA THR A 352 12.31 21.06 0.47
C THR A 352 12.32 19.56 0.75
N GLY A 353 11.16 18.89 0.73
CA GLY A 353 11.07 17.49 1.09
C GLY A 353 9.66 16.90 1.10
N TYR A 354 9.56 15.75 1.77
CA TYR A 354 8.28 15.08 2.02
C TYR A 354 7.89 15.16 3.49
N THR A 355 6.61 15.35 3.76
CA THR A 355 6.04 15.22 5.10
C THR A 355 5.04 14.08 5.16
N LEU A 356 5.27 13.11 6.04
CA LEU A 356 4.35 12.00 6.30
C LEU A 356 3.55 12.32 7.56
N GLU A 357 2.23 12.11 7.54
CA GLU A 357 1.33 12.40 8.65
C GLU A 357 0.30 11.28 8.85
N ALA A 358 0.15 10.82 10.09
CA ALA A 358 -0.90 9.90 10.51
C ALA A 358 -1.64 10.47 11.73
N SER A 359 -2.96 10.42 11.72
CA SER A 359 -3.81 10.92 12.82
C SER A 359 -4.92 9.93 13.17
N GLY A 360 -5.16 9.70 14.45
CA GLY A 360 -6.19 8.79 14.93
C GLY A 360 -6.05 8.47 16.41
N ASN A 361 -6.81 7.50 16.90
CA ASN A 361 -6.75 6.99 18.26
C ASN A 361 -5.89 5.73 18.32
N PHE A 362 -4.58 5.92 18.45
CA PHE A 362 -3.61 4.83 18.39
C PHE A 362 -3.49 4.09 19.74
N ALA A 363 -3.16 2.81 19.70
CA ALA A 363 -2.94 2.01 20.91
C ALA A 363 -1.80 2.62 21.75
N ARG A 364 -1.95 2.57 23.08
CA ARG A 364 -1.03 3.13 24.11
C ARG A 364 -0.85 4.65 24.10
N VAL A 365 -0.94 5.32 22.94
CA VAL A 365 -0.68 6.77 22.83
C VAL A 365 -1.97 7.61 22.79
N GLY A 366 -3.12 6.99 22.51
CA GLY A 366 -4.42 7.65 22.44
C GLY A 366 -4.58 8.51 21.18
N LYS A 367 -5.49 9.49 21.26
CA LYS A 367 -5.78 10.39 20.13
C LYS A 367 -4.62 11.34 19.87
N LYS A 368 -3.97 11.21 18.71
CA LYS A 368 -2.78 11.98 18.36
C LYS A 368 -2.64 12.19 16.85
N THR A 369 -1.85 13.20 16.49
CA THR A 369 -1.29 13.38 15.15
C THR A 369 0.22 13.23 15.23
N ILE A 370 0.76 12.35 14.40
CA ILE A 370 2.19 12.06 14.29
C ILE A 370 2.61 12.51 12.90
N ARG A 371 3.67 13.31 12.83
CA ARG A 371 4.07 14.01 11.61
C ARG A 371 5.59 14.14 11.55
N PHE A 372 6.17 13.75 10.42
CA PHE A 372 7.62 13.81 10.20
C PHE A 372 7.92 14.40 8.83
N HIS A 373 8.73 15.45 8.80
CA HIS A 373 9.25 16.03 7.58
C HIS A 373 10.68 15.52 7.36
N ARG A 374 10.97 15.06 6.14
CA ARG A 374 12.31 14.68 5.70
C ARG A 374 12.67 15.52 4.48
N PRO A 375 13.70 16.39 4.59
CA PRO A 375 14.26 17.07 3.42
C PRO A 375 14.67 16.08 2.34
N PHE A 376 14.79 16.48 1.08
CA PHE A 376 15.18 15.55 0.01
C PHE A 376 16.54 14.89 0.25
N VAL A 377 17.51 15.62 0.83
CA VAL A 377 18.84 15.12 1.16
C VAL A 377 19.22 15.59 2.57
N VAL A 378 19.72 14.68 3.41
CA VAL A 378 20.29 14.99 4.74
C VAL A 378 21.58 14.20 4.86
N ASP A 379 22.68 14.86 5.23
CA ASP A 379 24.00 14.25 5.42
C ASP A 379 24.43 13.35 4.24
N ASP A 380 24.23 13.84 3.01
CA ASP A 380 24.52 13.12 1.77
C ASP A 380 23.72 11.82 1.56
N VAL A 381 22.62 11.65 2.31
CA VAL A 381 21.67 10.55 2.14
C VAL A 381 20.38 11.10 1.51
N PRO A 382 20.11 10.78 0.23
CA PRO A 382 18.91 11.21 -0.45
C PRO A 382 17.70 10.33 -0.13
N ILE A 383 16.50 10.89 -0.34
CA ILE A 383 15.32 10.11 -0.66
C ILE A 383 15.45 9.65 -2.12
N TRP A 384 15.28 8.37 -2.37
CA TRP A 384 15.37 7.79 -3.71
C TRP A 384 14.47 8.53 -4.72
N HIS A 385 15.04 8.94 -5.85
CA HIS A 385 14.33 9.58 -6.96
C HIS A 385 13.45 10.77 -6.54
N TYR A 386 13.88 11.59 -5.57
CA TYR A 386 13.05 12.68 -5.06
C TYR A 386 12.69 13.75 -6.11
N ASN A 387 13.49 13.87 -7.17
CA ASN A 387 13.34 14.88 -8.21
C ASN A 387 12.16 14.54 -9.14
N VAL A 388 11.19 15.44 -9.20
CA VAL A 388 10.08 15.42 -10.17
C VAL A 388 10.39 16.28 -11.40
N LYS A 389 11.45 17.11 -11.32
CA LYS A 389 11.99 17.90 -12.43
C LYS A 389 13.50 17.69 -12.62
N PRO A 390 14.03 17.81 -13.85
CA PRO A 390 15.45 17.67 -14.14
C PRO A 390 16.37 18.56 -13.28
N GLU A 391 15.96 19.80 -13.03
CA GLU A 391 16.75 20.81 -12.31
C GLU A 391 16.84 20.60 -10.79
N GLU A 392 16.03 19.72 -10.21
CA GLU A 392 16.05 19.43 -8.77
C GLU A 392 17.21 18.50 -8.36
N TYR A 393 17.91 17.91 -9.33
CA TYR A 393 18.94 16.90 -9.10
C TYR A 393 20.11 17.01 -10.08
N ASP A 394 21.32 16.93 -9.54
CA ASP A 394 22.57 17.17 -10.27
C ASP A 394 23.30 15.89 -10.72
N GLY A 395 22.76 14.71 -10.44
CA GLY A 395 23.39 13.44 -10.81
C GLY A 395 24.32 12.83 -9.77
N ARG A 396 24.54 13.48 -8.61
CA ARG A 396 25.57 13.04 -7.64
C ARG A 396 25.35 11.65 -7.01
N PHE A 397 24.13 11.13 -7.08
CA PHE A 397 23.74 9.83 -6.51
C PHE A 397 23.53 8.76 -7.59
N ASN A 398 23.97 9.02 -8.83
CA ASN A 398 23.86 8.05 -9.91
C ASN A 398 24.71 6.79 -9.61
N GLY A 399 24.25 5.65 -10.11
CA GLY A 399 24.97 4.39 -9.98
C GLY A 399 24.43 3.35 -10.93
N ASP A 400 25.23 2.31 -11.11
CA ASP A 400 24.87 1.15 -11.92
C ASP A 400 24.36 0.05 -10.98
N LEU A 401 23.18 -0.49 -11.28
CA LEU A 401 22.69 -1.67 -10.60
C LEU A 401 23.33 -2.90 -11.25
N VAL A 402 24.02 -3.71 -10.44
CA VAL A 402 24.74 -4.90 -10.90
C VAL A 402 24.17 -6.13 -10.21
N GLN A 403 23.86 -7.14 -11.00
CA GLN A 403 23.48 -8.46 -10.51
C GLN A 403 24.49 -9.49 -11.01
N ASN A 404 24.98 -10.32 -10.09
CA ASN A 404 25.86 -11.44 -10.39
C ASN A 404 25.29 -12.70 -9.72
N ASP A 405 24.48 -13.45 -10.46
CA ASP A 405 23.76 -14.62 -9.96
C ASP A 405 24.14 -15.92 -10.68
N SER A 406 23.68 -17.04 -10.14
CA SER A 406 24.01 -18.40 -10.62
C SER A 406 23.66 -18.62 -12.09
N ASN A 407 22.56 -18.01 -12.55
CA ASN A 407 22.00 -18.28 -13.87
C ASN A 407 22.20 -17.12 -14.85
N GLY A 408 22.78 -16.00 -14.40
CA GLY A 408 22.99 -14.84 -15.25
C GLY A 408 23.64 -13.69 -14.51
N SER A 409 24.14 -12.72 -15.28
CA SER A 409 24.66 -11.47 -14.73
C SER A 409 24.22 -10.34 -15.64
N ALA A 410 23.96 -9.18 -15.03
CA ALA A 410 23.51 -8.00 -15.74
C ALA A 410 24.03 -6.74 -15.04
N THR A 411 24.20 -5.69 -15.83
CA THR A 411 24.47 -4.34 -15.35
C THR A 411 23.46 -3.42 -16.00
N TRP A 412 22.68 -2.72 -15.18
CA TRP A 412 21.78 -1.66 -15.62
C TRP A 412 22.45 -0.34 -15.26
N PRO A 413 23.08 0.33 -16.23
CA PRO A 413 23.78 1.57 -15.96
C PRO A 413 22.81 2.69 -15.63
N ASP A 414 23.35 3.79 -15.08
CA ASP A 414 22.67 5.08 -15.02
C ASP A 414 21.26 5.01 -14.41
N GLN A 415 21.15 4.44 -13.20
CA GLN A 415 19.86 4.25 -12.55
C GLN A 415 19.26 5.57 -12.07
N TRP A 416 20.09 6.59 -11.82
CA TRP A 416 19.66 7.93 -11.45
C TRP A 416 20.56 9.02 -12.06
N PRO A 417 20.53 9.20 -13.39
CA PRO A 417 21.45 10.08 -14.09
C PRO A 417 21.07 11.56 -13.91
N ALA A 418 22.04 12.46 -14.12
CA ALA A 418 21.77 13.90 -14.14
C ALA A 418 20.74 14.26 -15.23
N GLY A 419 19.87 15.23 -14.97
CA GLY A 419 18.83 15.65 -15.91
C GLY A 419 17.63 14.68 -16.03
N SER A 420 17.58 13.64 -15.19
CA SER A 420 16.42 12.76 -15.05
C SER A 420 15.28 13.44 -14.28
N ALA A 421 14.06 12.90 -14.39
CA ALA A 421 12.92 13.32 -13.61
C ALA A 421 11.97 12.12 -13.38
N TYR A 422 11.42 12.02 -12.18
CA TYR A 422 10.59 10.89 -11.78
C TYR A 422 9.25 11.41 -11.23
N PRO A 423 8.13 11.18 -11.93
CA PRO A 423 6.85 11.77 -11.54
C PRO A 423 6.34 11.17 -10.23
N ASP A 424 5.67 11.98 -9.43
CA ASP A 424 5.01 11.51 -8.22
C ASP A 424 3.61 10.99 -8.52
N TYR A 425 3.37 9.75 -8.11
CA TYR A 425 2.04 9.15 -8.02
C TYR A 425 1.85 8.61 -6.61
N PHE A 426 0.71 8.92 -5.98
CA PHE A 426 0.35 8.23 -4.75
C PHE A 426 -0.31 6.89 -5.06
N VAL A 427 -0.14 5.93 -4.16
CA VAL A 427 -0.88 4.66 -4.17
C VAL A 427 -1.42 4.40 -2.77
N ILE A 428 -2.70 4.01 -2.70
CA ILE A 428 -3.41 3.61 -1.47
C ILE A 428 -4.03 2.24 -1.74
N GLY A 429 -3.73 1.24 -0.92
CA GLY A 429 -4.31 -0.10 -1.07
C GLY A 429 -3.31 -1.23 -0.92
N ASP A 430 -3.71 -2.38 -1.47
CA ASP A 430 -2.83 -3.53 -1.64
C ASP A 430 -2.30 -3.56 -3.06
N LEU A 431 -0.98 -3.37 -3.16
CA LEU A 431 -0.26 -3.28 -4.41
C LEU A 431 0.56 -4.53 -4.75
N TYR A 432 0.61 -5.52 -3.86
CA TYR A 432 1.43 -6.72 -4.01
C TYR A 432 0.63 -7.89 -4.55
N THR A 433 1.01 -8.38 -5.73
CA THR A 433 0.33 -9.51 -6.38
C THR A 433 0.87 -10.87 -5.94
N ASN A 434 1.54 -10.99 -4.80
CA ASN A 434 2.09 -12.24 -4.26
C ASN A 434 2.25 -12.25 -2.73
N VAL A 435 1.58 -11.33 -2.02
CA VAL A 435 1.77 -11.18 -0.57
C VAL A 435 0.45 -11.02 0.15
N TYR A 436 -0.26 -9.90 0.00
CA TYR A 436 -1.30 -9.51 0.95
C TYR A 436 -2.69 -10.05 0.63
N GLU A 437 -3.45 -10.41 1.65
CA GLU A 437 -4.85 -10.78 1.55
C GLU A 437 -5.66 -10.02 2.59
N GLY A 438 -6.83 -9.51 2.21
CA GLY A 438 -7.64 -8.79 3.18
C GLY A 438 -8.72 -7.88 2.62
N SER A 439 -9.19 -6.99 3.48
CA SER A 439 -10.11 -5.93 3.10
C SER A 439 -9.85 -4.64 3.85
N ALA A 440 -10.19 -3.52 3.22
CA ALA A 440 -10.15 -2.21 3.85
C ALA A 440 -11.28 -1.35 3.29
N SER A 441 -11.77 -0.40 4.08
CA SER A 441 -12.68 0.62 3.57
C SER A 441 -12.14 2.01 3.83
N LEU A 442 -12.33 2.91 2.88
CA LEU A 442 -11.80 4.27 2.94
C LEU A 442 -12.76 5.29 2.33
N THR A 443 -12.56 6.55 2.69
CA THR A 443 -13.33 7.68 2.17
C THR A 443 -12.51 8.97 2.20
N ASP A 444 -13.08 10.03 1.63
CA ASP A 444 -12.51 11.38 1.61
C ASP A 444 -11.07 11.44 1.07
N ILE A 445 -10.77 10.79 -0.07
CA ILE A 445 -9.47 11.01 -0.73
C ILE A 445 -9.46 12.43 -1.28
N ARG A 446 -8.47 13.22 -0.90
CA ARG A 446 -8.36 14.64 -1.26
C ARG A 446 -6.97 14.97 -1.76
N LEU A 447 -6.92 15.80 -2.79
CA LEU A 447 -5.70 16.42 -3.30
C LEU A 447 -5.78 17.93 -3.10
N TYR A 448 -4.75 18.49 -2.49
CA TYR A 448 -4.57 19.92 -2.32
C TYR A 448 -3.28 20.38 -3.02
N VAL A 449 -3.26 21.66 -3.38
CA VAL A 449 -2.12 22.39 -3.95
C VAL A 449 -1.88 23.67 -3.15
N PRO A 450 -0.71 24.33 -3.26
CA PRO A 450 -0.50 25.63 -2.64
C PRO A 450 -1.56 26.68 -3.05
N LYS A 451 -1.80 27.65 -2.17
CA LYS A 451 -2.78 28.73 -2.37
C LYS A 451 -2.38 29.75 -3.42
#